data_AF-A0A8T4V4H6-F1
#
_entry.id   AF-A0A8T4V4H6-F1
#
_cell.length_a   1.000
_cell.length_b   1.000
_cell.length_c   1.000
_cell.angle_alpha   90.00
_cell.angle_beta   90.00
_cell.angle_gamma   90.00
#
_symmetry.space_group_name_H-M   'P 1'
#
loop_
_entity.id
_entity.type
_entity.pdbx_description
1 polymer ?
#
loop_
_entity_poly.entity_id
_entity_poly.type
_entity_poly.pdbx_seq_one_letter_code
_entity_poly.pdbx_strand_id
1 'polypeptide(L)'
;MNLKQKLSYFSIALVITFISLRIYLLIFPFSNLNIGNYNLHHLYTGAFLLVIIFILLLFDIINKYTLILGGIFSAFILDELVYLIFTDGSDLSYLTPISFYGGLIFVFLVLLFIIILYYFKK
;
A
#
# COMPACT_ATOMS: atom_id res chain seq x y z
N MET A 1 20.23 12.17 -3.18
CA MET A 1 19.85 10.74 -2.99
C MET A 1 19.84 10.07 -4.36
N ASN A 2 20.61 8.99 -4.54
CA ASN A 2 20.71 8.33 -5.85
C ASN A 2 19.42 7.52 -6.16
N LEU A 3 19.24 7.10 -7.41
CA LEU A 3 18.04 6.37 -7.83
C LEU A 3 17.83 5.08 -7.02
N LYS A 4 18.89 4.30 -6.81
CA LYS A 4 18.84 3.05 -6.04
C LYS A 4 18.29 3.28 -4.63
N GLN A 5 18.78 4.30 -3.93
CA GLN A 5 18.29 4.70 -2.60
C GLN A 5 16.80 5.09 -2.64
N LYS A 6 16.40 5.90 -3.63
CA LYS A 6 14.98 6.31 -3.77
C LYS A 6 14.06 5.09 -3.92
N LEU A 7 14.42 4.17 -4.82
CA LEU A 7 13.66 2.94 -5.06
C LEU A 7 13.63 2.06 -3.80
N SER A 8 14.76 1.90 -3.12
CA SER A 8 14.83 1.10 -1.88
C SER A 8 13.91 1.64 -0.79
N TYR A 9 13.87 2.96 -0.55
CA TYR A 9 12.99 3.52 0.48
C TYR A 9 11.51 3.24 0.21
N PHE A 10 11.08 3.41 -1.03
CA PHE A 10 9.70 3.11 -1.42
C PHE A 10 9.40 1.61 -1.33
N SER A 11 10.21 0.76 -1.98
CA SER A 11 9.94 -0.68 -2.10
C SER A 11 10.01 -1.39 -0.75
N ILE A 12 10.96 -1.04 0.12
CA ILE A 12 11.07 -1.64 1.45
C ILE A 12 9.86 -1.22 2.30
N ALA A 13 9.48 0.06 2.28
CA ALA A 13 8.32 0.53 3.03
C ALA A 13 7.03 -0.14 2.55
N LEU A 14 6.84 -0.29 1.23
CA LEU A 14 5.70 -1.00 0.63
C LEU A 14 5.59 -2.43 1.16
N VAL A 15 6.68 -3.21 1.05
CA VAL A 15 6.68 -4.63 1.43
C VAL A 15 6.50 -4.81 2.93
N ILE A 16 7.22 -4.05 3.75
CA ILE A 16 7.09 -4.13 5.21
C ILE A 16 5.66 -3.77 5.62
N THR A 17 5.08 -2.70 5.07
CA THR A 17 3.71 -2.28 5.42
C THR A 17 2.69 -3.33 5.03
N PHE A 18 2.78 -3.89 3.82
CA PHE A 18 1.88 -4.96 3.38
C PHE A 18 1.94 -6.17 4.33
N ILE A 19 3.16 -6.64 4.65
CA ILE A 19 3.34 -7.77 5.58
C ILE A 19 2.81 -7.44 6.97
N SER A 20 3.14 -6.25 7.51
CA SER A 20 2.66 -5.81 8.81
C SER A 20 1.14 -5.70 8.88
N LEU A 21 0.51 -5.17 7.82
CA LEU A 21 -0.95 -5.08 7.72
C LEU A 21 -1.58 -6.48 7.70
N ARG A 22 -1.05 -7.40 6.90
CA ARG A 22 -1.54 -8.79 6.86
C ARG A 22 -1.38 -9.51 8.19
N ILE A 23 -0.24 -9.37 8.86
CA ILE A 23 -0.04 -9.92 10.21
C ILE A 23 -1.02 -9.29 11.20
N TYR A 24 -1.24 -7.98 11.13
CA TYR A 24 -2.17 -7.29 12.01
C TYR A 24 -3.61 -7.81 11.82
N LEU A 25 -4.07 -7.94 10.58
CA LEU A 25 -5.42 -8.46 10.26
C LEU A 25 -5.61 -9.92 10.66
N LEU A 26 -4.55 -10.75 10.57
CA LEU A 26 -4.60 -12.13 11.07
C LEU A 26 -4.86 -12.19 12.59
N ILE A 27 -4.36 -11.22 13.35
CA ILE A 27 -4.49 -11.17 14.82
C ILE A 27 -5.77 -10.42 15.24
N PHE A 28 -6.12 -9.35 14.51
CA PHE A 28 -7.20 -8.42 14.84
C PHE A 28 -8.14 -8.16 13.65
N PRO A 29 -8.85 -9.18 13.15
CA PRO A 29 -9.66 -9.05 11.93
C PRO A 29 -10.82 -8.05 12.08
N PHE A 30 -11.34 -7.87 13.29
CA PHE A 30 -12.49 -6.99 13.57
C PHE A 30 -12.10 -5.56 14.01
N SER A 31 -10.82 -5.21 13.87
CA SER A 31 -10.32 -3.89 14.25
C SER A 31 -10.71 -2.86 13.19
N ASN A 32 -11.75 -2.08 13.49
CA ASN A 32 -12.30 -1.07 12.58
C ASN A 32 -12.05 0.34 13.12
N LEU A 33 -11.72 1.27 12.23
CA LEU A 33 -11.61 2.69 12.57
C LEU A 33 -12.94 3.39 12.28
N ASN A 34 -13.78 3.51 13.31
CA ASN A 34 -15.08 4.16 13.18
C ASN A 34 -15.02 5.64 13.61
N ILE A 35 -15.45 6.55 12.74
CA ILE A 35 -15.70 7.96 13.07
C ILE A 35 -17.21 8.21 12.95
N GLY A 36 -17.89 8.29 14.09
CA GLY A 36 -19.35 8.32 14.13
C GLY A 36 -19.93 7.01 13.56
N ASN A 37 -20.73 7.13 12.50
CA ASN A 37 -21.36 5.99 11.83
C ASN A 37 -20.56 5.49 10.61
N TYR A 38 -19.35 6.03 10.37
CA TYR A 38 -18.55 5.71 9.19
C TYR A 38 -17.35 4.85 9.57
N ASN A 39 -17.20 3.70 8.90
CA ASN A 39 -15.99 2.90 8.97
C ASN A 39 -14.96 3.42 7.96
N LEU A 40 -13.81 3.87 8.43
CA LEU A 40 -12.71 4.33 7.59
C LEU A 40 -11.81 3.14 7.22
N HIS A 41 -12.04 2.63 6.01
CA HIS A 41 -11.18 1.61 5.42
C HIS A 41 -9.78 2.14 5.13
N HIS A 42 -8.78 1.26 5.19
CA HIS A 42 -7.39 1.63 4.95
C HIS A 42 -7.15 2.08 3.50
N LEU A 43 -7.98 1.66 2.52
CA LEU A 43 -7.97 2.23 1.17
C LEU A 43 -8.25 3.72 1.15
N TYR A 44 -9.26 4.18 1.90
CA TYR A 44 -9.59 5.61 1.95
C TYR A 44 -8.40 6.40 2.48
N THR A 45 -7.83 5.95 3.59
CA THR A 45 -6.64 6.56 4.20
C THR A 45 -5.44 6.53 3.24
N GLY A 46 -5.17 5.40 2.60
CA GLY A 46 -4.10 5.27 1.62
C GLY A 46 -4.28 6.18 0.41
N ALA A 47 -5.48 6.22 -0.17
CA ALA A 47 -5.80 7.04 -1.33
C ALA A 47 -5.68 8.55 -1.02
N PHE A 48 -6.27 9.00 0.09
CA PHE A 48 -6.17 10.39 0.52
C PHE A 48 -4.71 10.81 0.73
N LEU A 49 -3.93 10.00 1.43
CA LEU A 49 -2.55 10.34 1.72
C LEU A 49 -1.65 10.24 0.47
N LEU A 50 -1.98 9.38 -0.51
CA LEU A 50 -1.30 9.35 -1.79
C LEU A 50 -1.52 10.66 -2.59
N VAL A 51 -2.72 11.27 -2.51
CA VAL A 51 -2.96 12.61 -3.10
C VAL A 51 -2.01 13.64 -2.49
N ILE A 52 -1.79 13.61 -1.18
CA ILE A 52 -0.82 14.50 -0.51
C ILE A 52 0.59 14.23 -1.03
N ILE A 53 1.00 12.97 -1.20
CA ILE A 53 2.30 12.63 -1.77
C ILE A 53 2.44 13.20 -3.19
N PHE A 54 1.44 13.08 -4.05
CA PHE A 54 1.48 13.68 -5.38
C PHE A 54 1.65 15.19 -5.34
N ILE A 55 0.97 15.89 -4.43
CA ILE A 55 1.17 17.33 -4.23
C ILE A 55 2.63 17.61 -3.84
N LEU A 56 3.21 16.88 -2.88
CA LEU A 56 4.62 17.05 -2.51
C LEU A 56 5.57 16.81 -3.69
N LEU A 57 5.26 15.87 -4.58
CA LEU A 57 6.03 15.62 -5.79
C LEU A 57 5.96 16.80 -6.78
N LEU A 58 4.82 17.48 -6.90
CA LEU A 58 4.67 18.66 -7.77
C LEU A 58 5.53 19.85 -7.31
N PHE A 59 5.86 19.92 -6.02
CA PHE A 59 6.75 20.92 -5.45
C PHE A 59 8.21 20.44 -5.30
N ASP A 60 8.58 19.34 -5.97
CA ASP A 60 9.92 18.72 -5.89
C ASP A 60 10.36 18.33 -4.46
N ILE A 61 9.41 18.16 -3.53
CA ILE A 61 9.67 17.77 -2.14
C ILE A 61 9.86 16.24 -2.06
N ILE A 62 11.01 15.78 -2.58
CA ILE A 62 11.36 14.35 -2.65
C ILE A 62 12.51 14.03 -1.69
N ASN A 63 12.16 13.67 -0.46
CA ASN A 63 13.10 13.18 0.55
C ASN A 63 12.79 11.72 0.95
N LYS A 64 13.59 11.14 1.85
CA LYS A 64 13.40 9.75 2.31
C LYS A 64 12.01 9.51 2.92
N TYR A 65 11.46 10.49 3.65
CA TYR A 65 10.16 10.36 4.31
C TYR A 65 9.02 10.38 3.29
N THR A 66 9.06 11.27 2.29
CA THR A 66 8.07 11.27 1.21
C THR A 66 8.00 9.93 0.50
N LEU A 67 9.15 9.29 0.25
CA LEU A 67 9.21 7.98 -0.42
C LEU A 67 8.74 6.83 0.47
N ILE A 68 9.11 6.84 1.76
CA ILE A 68 8.63 5.85 2.74
C ILE A 68 7.11 5.94 2.87
N LEU A 69 6.58 7.15 3.05
CA LEU A 69 5.14 7.39 3.11
C LEU A 69 4.43 6.96 1.83
N GLY A 70 5.01 7.27 0.66
CA GLY A 70 4.51 6.78 -0.62
C GLY A 70 4.40 5.25 -0.67
N GLY A 71 5.40 4.53 -0.15
CA GLY A 71 5.36 3.08 -0.03
C GLY A 71 4.28 2.57 0.92
N ILE A 72 4.17 3.16 2.11
CA ILE A 72 3.15 2.81 3.12
C ILE A 72 1.73 2.97 2.54
N PHE A 73 1.44 4.13 1.95
CA PHE A 73 0.08 4.42 1.44
C PHE A 73 -0.27 3.61 0.21
N SER A 74 0.73 3.34 -0.65
CA SER A 74 0.55 2.40 -1.75
C SER A 74 0.22 1.00 -1.23
N ALA A 75 0.86 0.53 -0.16
CA ALA A 75 0.56 -0.79 0.41
C ALA A 75 -0.91 -0.89 0.86
N PHE A 76 -1.43 0.14 1.55
CA PHE A 76 -2.84 0.18 1.95
C PHE A 76 -3.78 0.11 0.75
N ILE A 77 -3.50 0.85 -0.33
CA ILE A 77 -4.35 0.81 -1.52
C ILE A 77 -4.31 -0.59 -2.15
N LEU A 78 -3.13 -1.15 -2.37
CA LEU A 78 -2.96 -2.43 -3.07
C LEU A 78 -3.55 -3.60 -2.28
N ASP A 79 -3.50 -3.54 -0.95
CA ASP A 79 -4.07 -4.57 -0.07
C ASP A 79 -5.59 -4.70 -0.24
N GLU A 80 -6.26 -3.57 -0.40
CA GLU A 80 -7.72 -3.46 -0.39
C GLU A 80 -8.35 -3.75 -1.76
N LEU A 81 -7.65 -3.48 -2.87
CA LEU A 81 -8.24 -3.53 -4.21
C LEU A 81 -8.93 -4.86 -4.50
N VAL A 82 -8.27 -6.00 -4.25
CA VAL A 82 -8.87 -7.31 -4.51
C VAL A 82 -9.91 -7.66 -3.46
N TYR A 83 -9.68 -7.29 -2.21
CA TYR A 83 -10.64 -7.48 -1.13
C TYR A 83 -12.00 -6.85 -1.47
N LEU A 84 -12.05 -5.57 -1.84
CA LEU A 84 -13.31 -4.89 -2.13
C LEU A 84 -14.02 -5.37 -3.39
N ILE A 85 -13.26 -5.77 -4.42
CA ILE A 85 -13.84 -6.13 -5.72
C ILE A 85 -14.29 -7.59 -5.74
N PHE A 86 -13.55 -8.49 -5.09
CA PHE A 86 -13.71 -9.94 -5.26
C PHE A 86 -14.16 -10.68 -3.99
N THR A 87 -14.50 -9.97 -2.92
CA THR A 87 -15.03 -10.58 -1.69
C THR A 87 -16.36 -9.93 -1.27
N ASP A 88 -16.96 -10.42 -0.18
CA ASP A 88 -18.19 -9.87 0.38
C ASP A 88 -17.97 -8.59 1.22
N GLY A 89 -16.71 -8.13 1.37
CA GLY A 89 -16.38 -6.94 2.13
C GLY A 89 -16.56 -7.09 3.65
N SER A 90 -16.69 -8.31 4.17
CA SER A 90 -16.68 -8.57 5.61
C SER A 90 -15.26 -8.53 6.19
N ASP A 91 -15.12 -8.27 7.48
CA ASP A 91 -13.83 -8.32 8.19
C ASP A 91 -13.10 -9.67 8.02
N LEU A 92 -13.85 -10.76 7.99
CA LEU A 92 -13.29 -12.10 7.78
C LEU A 92 -12.80 -12.33 6.35
N SER A 93 -13.33 -11.59 5.37
CA SER A 93 -12.91 -11.70 3.98
C SER A 93 -11.44 -11.31 3.76
N TYR A 94 -10.82 -10.55 4.67
CA TYR A 94 -9.37 -10.29 4.66
C TYR A 94 -8.52 -11.55 4.82
N LEU A 95 -9.04 -12.56 5.51
CA LEU A 95 -8.35 -13.81 5.81
C LEU A 95 -8.49 -14.82 4.68
N THR A 96 -9.34 -14.53 3.69
CA THR A 96 -9.55 -15.44 2.56
C THR A 96 -8.32 -15.49 1.65
N PRO A 97 -8.05 -16.65 1.02
CA PRO A 97 -6.97 -16.77 0.04
C PRO A 97 -7.09 -15.74 -1.10
N ILE A 98 -8.31 -15.44 -1.54
CA ILE A 98 -8.57 -14.50 -2.64
C ILE A 98 -8.07 -13.10 -2.27
N SER A 99 -8.41 -12.60 -1.08
CA SER A 99 -7.92 -11.30 -0.60
C SER A 99 -6.39 -11.28 -0.47
N PHE A 100 -5.81 -12.31 0.17
CA PHE A 100 -4.38 -12.38 0.42
C PHE A 100 -3.54 -12.45 -0.87
N TYR A 101 -3.83 -13.43 -1.73
CA TYR A 101 -3.09 -13.61 -2.98
C TYR A 101 -3.33 -12.45 -3.95
N GLY A 102 -4.53 -11.86 -3.93
CA GLY A 102 -4.84 -10.66 -4.67
C GLY A 102 -3.90 -9.50 -4.35
N GLY A 103 -3.82 -9.12 -3.07
CA GLY A 103 -2.90 -8.06 -2.63
C GLY A 103 -1.44 -8.39 -2.93
N LEU A 104 -1.03 -9.64 -2.71
CA LEU A 104 0.34 -10.09 -3.00
C LEU A 104 0.70 -9.95 -4.48
N ILE A 105 -0.20 -10.32 -5.40
CA ILE A 105 0.00 -10.19 -6.84
C ILE A 105 0.18 -8.71 -7.21
N PHE A 106 -0.64 -7.81 -6.69
CA PHE A 106 -0.53 -6.38 -6.98
C PHE A 106 0.78 -5.77 -6.45
N VAL A 107 1.19 -6.11 -5.23
CA VAL A 107 2.50 -5.70 -4.69
C VAL A 107 3.63 -6.22 -5.58
N PHE A 108 3.57 -7.49 -5.98
CA PHE A 108 4.56 -8.08 -6.88
C PHE A 108 4.62 -7.36 -8.23
N LEU A 109 3.48 -7.05 -8.85
CA LEU A 109 3.42 -6.33 -10.13
C LEU A 109 4.05 -4.94 -10.03
N VAL A 110 3.81 -4.20 -8.94
CA VAL A 110 4.42 -2.88 -8.71
C VAL A 110 5.95 -2.99 -8.56
N LEU A 111 6.43 -3.98 -7.79
CA LEU A 111 7.88 -4.20 -7.63
C LEU A 111 8.53 -4.63 -8.95
N LEU A 112 7.88 -5.51 -9.72
CA LEU A 112 8.33 -5.92 -11.03
C LEU A 112 8.42 -4.71 -11.97
N PHE A 113 7.41 -3.84 -11.98
CA PHE A 113 7.41 -2.63 -12.78
C PHE A 113 8.57 -1.69 -12.41
N ILE A 114 8.86 -1.50 -11.12
CA ILE A 114 10.02 -0.73 -10.66
C ILE A 114 11.33 -1.32 -11.19
N ILE A 115 11.49 -2.63 -11.11
CA ILE A 115 12.69 -3.33 -11.60
C ILE A 115 12.84 -3.11 -13.11
N ILE A 116 11.76 -3.32 -13.87
CA ILE A 116 11.73 -3.10 -15.32
C ILE A 116 12.18 -1.67 -15.65
N LEU A 117 11.57 -0.65 -15.03
CA LEU A 117 11.94 0.75 -15.26
C LEU A 117 13.38 1.08 -14.86
N TYR A 118 13.89 0.48 -13.78
CA TYR A 118 15.28 0.67 -13.36
C TYR A 118 16.27 0.18 -14.42
N TYR A 119 15.98 -0.95 -15.07
CA TYR A 119 16.82 -1.48 -16.15
C TYR A 119 16.65 -0.72 -17.47
N PHE A 120 15.47 -0.19 -17.78
CA PHE A 120 15.27 0.61 -18.99
C PHE A 120 15.89 2.01 -18.92
N LYS A 121 15.94 2.61 -17.73
CA LYS A 121 16.48 3.98 -17.53
C LYS A 121 18.00 4.02 -17.35
N LYS A 122 18.61 2.87 -17.05
CA LYS A 122 20.05 2.73 -16.86
C LYS A 122 20.74 2.53 -18.20
#